data_AF-A0A9D9HRU3-F1
#
_entry.id   AF-A0A9D9HRU3-F1
#
_cell.length_a   1.000
_cell.length_b   1.000
_cell.length_c   1.000
_cell.angle_alpha   90.00
_cell.angle_beta   90.00
_cell.angle_gamma   90.00
#
_symmetry.space_group_name_H-M   'P 1'
#
loop_
_entity.id
_entity.type
_entity.pdbx_description
1 polymer ?
#
loop_
_entity_poly.entity_id
_entity_poly.type
_entity_poly.pdbx_seq_one_letter_code
_entity_poly.pdbx_strand_id
1 'polypeptide(L)'
;MIVTGQYTSAEIFTENIEETALQWVREQCDHPAFEGVRIVQMPDVHAGNACNVGTVYRIGAYLNPDHVGVDIGCTITMHRLSSVVTPEDFALLDHKIREAIPTGTEICKKNSLNEKELFRFLDSQYRKARSSAPELINEVPRIDARFVSDFCRRIKLQEAIFYKSLGTLGGGNHFIEYGEDDKTQEGWLTIHCGSRNVGVKVANHWHNIAQNPKRAQFIGYLWGDALNGYLSDMIVAQAYALYNHHIIRDRIFAILKKLCKAKCVESLFTTHNYISVCEDYPMLRKGAVEAAEGERFCLPFNMRDGIAICVGKGNADWNCSAPHGAGRAMSRNA
;
A
#
# COMPACT_ATOMS: atom_id res chain seq x y z
N MET A 1 -5.48 1.60 -25.62
CA MET A 1 -4.54 2.19 -26.60
C MET A 1 -3.10 1.81 -26.26
N ILE A 2 -2.17 1.89 -27.21
CA ILE A 2 -0.73 1.61 -26.99
C ILE A 2 0.05 2.89 -27.26
N VAL A 3 0.97 3.24 -26.35
CA VAL A 3 1.95 4.30 -26.53
C VAL A 3 3.31 3.66 -26.73
N THR A 4 3.98 3.97 -27.84
CA THR A 4 5.32 3.47 -28.13
C THR A 4 6.30 4.63 -28.08
N GLY A 5 7.29 4.55 -27.20
CA GLY A 5 8.39 5.51 -27.11
C GLY A 5 9.71 4.91 -27.58
N GLN A 6 10.80 5.62 -27.33
CA GLN A 6 12.14 5.26 -27.77
C GLN A 6 12.68 3.97 -27.12
N TYR A 7 12.39 3.73 -25.83
CA TYR A 7 12.99 2.65 -25.05
C TYR A 7 12.00 1.55 -24.67
N THR A 8 10.70 1.86 -24.64
CA THR A 8 9.65 0.88 -24.35
C THR A 8 8.28 1.30 -24.88
N SER A 9 7.27 0.47 -24.63
CA SER A 9 5.86 0.73 -24.88
C SER A 9 5.01 0.58 -23.61
N ALA A 10 3.93 1.35 -23.55
CA ALA A 10 2.90 1.25 -22.52
C ALA A 10 1.54 0.86 -23.11
N GLU A 11 0.85 -0.05 -22.43
CA GLU A 11 -0.53 -0.41 -22.73
C GLU A 11 -1.48 0.31 -21.78
N ILE A 12 -2.49 0.99 -22.33
CA ILE A 12 -3.46 1.78 -21.58
C ILE A 12 -4.85 1.19 -21.78
N PHE A 13 -5.48 0.74 -20.70
CA PHE A 13 -6.77 0.05 -20.71
C PHE A 13 -7.97 1.00 -20.53
N THR A 14 -7.88 2.21 -21.08
CA THR A 14 -8.99 3.17 -21.20
C THR A 14 -8.82 4.02 -22.45
N GLU A 15 -9.93 4.57 -22.94
CA GLU A 15 -9.94 5.62 -23.98
C GLU A 15 -10.07 7.02 -23.37
N ASN A 16 -10.46 7.11 -22.09
CA ASN A 16 -10.62 8.36 -21.36
C ASN A 16 -9.43 8.56 -20.42
N ILE A 17 -8.41 9.27 -20.89
CA ILE A 17 -7.21 9.60 -20.13
C ILE A 17 -6.92 11.10 -20.25
N GLU A 18 -6.55 11.73 -19.14
CA GLU A 18 -6.15 13.14 -19.10
C GLU A 18 -4.83 13.34 -19.88
N GLU A 19 -4.69 14.46 -20.59
CA GLU A 19 -3.47 14.74 -21.38
C GLU A 19 -2.22 14.75 -20.51
N THR A 20 -2.30 15.22 -19.27
CA THR A 20 -1.19 15.20 -18.29
C THR A 20 -0.75 13.78 -17.96
N ALA A 21 -1.71 12.87 -17.75
CA ALA A 21 -1.41 11.46 -17.49
C ALA A 21 -0.83 10.78 -18.74
N LEU A 22 -1.37 11.07 -19.92
CA LEU A 22 -0.87 10.53 -21.19
C LEU A 22 0.55 11.03 -21.49
N GLN A 23 0.82 12.31 -21.24
CA GLN A 23 2.15 12.90 -21.41
C GLN A 23 3.17 12.24 -20.48
N TRP A 24 2.83 12.00 -19.21
CA TRP A 24 3.69 11.26 -18.29
C TRP A 24 4.04 9.86 -18.81
N VAL A 25 3.06 9.15 -19.41
CA VAL A 25 3.30 7.81 -20.00
C VAL A 25 4.28 7.89 -21.16
N ARG A 26 4.12 8.89 -22.06
CA ARG A 26 5.06 9.12 -23.18
C ARG A 26 6.48 9.36 -22.66
N GLU A 27 6.63 10.22 -21.66
CA GLU A 27 7.92 10.51 -21.02
C GLU A 27 8.58 9.26 -20.45
N GLN A 28 7.82 8.37 -19.81
CA GLN A 28 8.40 7.11 -19.32
C GLN A 28 8.81 6.18 -20.46
N CYS A 29 8.01 6.10 -21.53
CA CYS A 29 8.33 5.26 -22.70
C CYS A 29 9.59 5.75 -23.45
N ASP A 30 9.86 7.05 -23.40
CA ASP A 30 11.04 7.70 -23.99
C ASP A 30 12.24 7.77 -23.04
N HIS A 31 12.13 7.27 -21.80
CA HIS A 31 13.20 7.36 -20.82
C HIS A 31 14.06 6.09 -20.79
N PRO A 32 15.41 6.17 -20.84
CA PRO A 32 16.30 5.01 -20.89
C PRO A 32 16.21 4.10 -19.66
N ALA A 33 15.79 4.62 -18.50
CA ALA A 33 15.56 3.82 -17.31
C ALA A 33 14.48 2.73 -17.48
N PHE A 34 13.60 2.87 -18.47
CA PHE A 34 12.51 1.94 -18.77
C PHE A 34 12.81 1.00 -19.95
N GLU A 35 14.06 0.93 -20.43
CA GLU A 35 14.44 0.02 -21.50
C GLU A 35 14.01 -1.43 -21.17
N GLY A 36 13.18 -2.01 -22.05
CA GLY A 36 12.63 -3.37 -21.88
C GLY A 36 11.59 -3.53 -20.77
N VAL A 37 11.17 -2.45 -20.09
CA VAL A 37 10.16 -2.49 -19.03
C VAL A 37 8.76 -2.34 -19.63
N ARG A 38 7.92 -3.36 -19.52
CA ARG A 38 6.51 -3.27 -19.92
C ARG A 38 5.71 -2.44 -18.90
N ILE A 39 5.14 -1.34 -19.35
CA ILE A 39 4.29 -0.45 -18.55
C ILE A 39 2.81 -0.74 -18.88
N VAL A 40 1.98 -0.80 -17.85
CA VAL A 40 0.54 -0.95 -17.99
C VAL A 40 -0.18 0.14 -17.19
N GLN A 41 -1.22 0.73 -17.78
CA GLN A 41 -2.12 1.69 -17.13
C GLN A 41 -3.52 1.08 -17.02
N MET A 42 -4.00 0.96 -15.78
CA MET A 42 -5.34 0.51 -15.46
C MET A 42 -6.42 1.48 -15.98
N PRO A 43 -7.69 1.03 -16.14
CA PRO A 43 -8.78 1.90 -16.59
C PRO A 43 -9.04 3.14 -15.75
N ASP A 44 -8.71 3.11 -14.45
CA ASP A 44 -8.86 4.23 -13.51
C ASP A 44 -7.68 5.21 -13.53
N VAL A 45 -6.83 5.15 -14.58
CA VAL A 45 -5.64 5.98 -14.70
C VAL A 45 -5.96 7.47 -14.67
N HIS A 46 -5.21 8.20 -13.84
CA HIS A 46 -5.26 9.67 -13.76
C HIS A 46 -3.93 10.23 -13.25
N ALA A 47 -3.71 11.52 -13.49
CA ALA A 47 -2.47 12.17 -13.11
C ALA A 47 -2.27 12.13 -11.58
N GLY A 48 -1.10 11.63 -11.16
CA GLY A 48 -0.64 11.70 -9.79
C GLY A 48 0.53 12.68 -9.65
N ASN A 49 1.01 12.90 -8.42
CA ASN A 49 2.07 13.88 -8.17
C ASN A 49 3.41 13.55 -8.85
N ALA A 50 3.75 12.26 -8.94
CA ALA A 50 5.03 11.80 -9.50
C ALA A 50 4.90 10.60 -10.44
N CYS A 51 3.81 9.85 -10.30
CA CYS A 51 3.44 8.70 -11.11
C CYS A 51 1.93 8.66 -11.20
N ASN A 52 1.42 8.25 -12.36
CA ASN A 52 -0.01 8.10 -12.54
C ASN A 52 -0.56 7.05 -11.58
N VAL A 53 -1.70 7.37 -10.97
CA VAL A 53 -2.52 6.37 -10.28
C VAL A 53 -3.05 5.42 -11.34
N GLY A 54 -3.11 4.11 -11.07
CA GLY A 54 -3.41 3.07 -12.05
C GLY A 54 -2.17 2.50 -12.76
N THR A 55 -0.96 2.90 -12.39
CA THR A 55 0.28 2.42 -13.03
C THR A 55 0.73 1.07 -12.47
N VAL A 56 1.09 0.15 -13.36
CA VAL A 56 1.75 -1.13 -13.05
C VAL A 56 2.94 -1.34 -13.97
N TYR A 57 4.12 -1.66 -13.43
CA TYR A 57 5.26 -2.09 -14.23
C TYR A 57 6.24 -2.97 -13.44
N ARG A 58 6.96 -3.82 -14.16
CA ARG A 58 8.03 -4.67 -13.60
C ARG A 58 9.26 -3.82 -13.29
N ILE A 59 9.87 -4.01 -12.13
CA ILE A 59 11.11 -3.31 -11.78
C ILE A 59 12.24 -3.85 -12.65
N GLY A 60 12.87 -2.96 -13.41
CA GLY A 60 14.10 -3.23 -14.17
C GLY A 60 15.36 -2.93 -13.38
N ALA A 61 16.42 -2.50 -14.07
CA ALA A 61 17.67 -2.08 -13.43
C ALA A 61 17.55 -0.76 -12.65
N TYR A 62 16.52 0.03 -12.96
CA TYR A 62 16.27 1.35 -12.40
C TYR A 62 14.86 1.42 -11.80
N LEU A 63 14.72 2.27 -10.79
CA LEU A 63 13.43 2.56 -10.16
C LEU A 63 13.40 3.99 -9.63
N ASN A 64 12.36 4.73 -9.98
CA ASN A 64 12.08 5.99 -9.31
C ASN A 64 11.25 5.71 -8.02
N PRO A 65 11.79 5.96 -6.81
CA PRO A 65 11.09 5.68 -5.56
C PRO A 65 9.80 6.50 -5.38
N ASP A 66 9.67 7.62 -6.09
CA ASP A 66 8.46 8.44 -6.05
C ASP A 66 7.28 7.77 -6.77
N HIS A 67 7.55 6.76 -7.61
CA HIS A 67 6.52 6.07 -8.37
C HIS A 67 5.59 5.21 -7.49
N VAL A 68 6.02 4.80 -6.29
CA VAL A 68 5.13 4.16 -5.28
C VAL A 68 4.32 5.21 -4.52
N GLY A 69 4.90 6.40 -4.35
CA GLY A 69 4.38 7.47 -3.52
C GLY A 69 4.69 7.28 -2.02
N VAL A 70 4.32 8.29 -1.24
CA VAL A 70 4.73 8.41 0.17
C VAL A 70 3.97 7.49 1.13
N ASP A 71 2.80 7.00 0.74
CA ASP A 71 1.98 6.10 1.56
C ASP A 71 2.21 4.64 1.18
N ILE A 72 3.45 4.20 1.40
CA ILE A 72 3.91 2.84 1.09
C ILE A 72 3.09 1.82 1.87
N GLY A 73 2.62 0.78 1.19
CA GLY A 73 1.82 -0.29 1.79
C GLY A 73 0.41 0.14 2.16
N CYS A 74 -0.12 1.24 1.59
CA CYS A 74 -1.52 1.60 1.78
C CYS A 74 -2.43 0.45 1.35
N THR A 75 -3.28 0.00 2.28
CA THR A 75 -4.02 -1.25 2.19
C THR A 75 -5.45 -1.02 2.65
N ILE A 76 -6.39 -1.68 1.98
CA ILE A 76 -7.75 -1.86 2.46
C ILE A 76 -7.87 -3.28 2.97
N THR A 77 -8.25 -3.44 4.23
CA THR A 77 -8.52 -4.75 4.81
C THR A 77 -10.00 -4.85 5.15
N MET A 78 -10.62 -5.94 4.69
CA MET A 78 -12.01 -6.26 5.01
C MET A 78 -12.06 -7.50 5.88
N HIS A 79 -12.85 -7.47 6.94
CA HIS A 79 -12.99 -8.57 7.89
C HIS A 79 -14.45 -8.93 8.06
N ARG A 80 -14.85 -10.16 7.70
CA ARG A 80 -16.23 -10.60 7.87
C ARG A 80 -16.50 -10.95 9.33
N LEU A 81 -17.63 -10.49 9.84
CA LEU A 81 -18.06 -10.75 11.21
C LEU A 81 -18.91 -12.02 11.27
N SER A 82 -18.81 -12.76 12.39
CA SER A 82 -19.67 -13.91 12.66
C SER A 82 -21.11 -13.54 13.05
N SER A 83 -21.36 -12.26 13.30
CA SER A 83 -22.65 -11.70 13.69
C SER A 83 -22.69 -10.23 13.33
N VAL A 84 -23.82 -9.76 12.79
CA VAL A 84 -24.05 -8.36 12.44
C VAL A 84 -24.09 -7.47 13.69
N VAL A 85 -23.82 -6.19 13.50
CA VAL A 85 -24.03 -5.14 14.51
C VAL A 85 -25.43 -4.60 14.33
N THR A 86 -26.22 -4.49 15.39
CA THR A 86 -27.58 -3.96 15.25
C THR A 86 -27.57 -2.44 15.08
N PRO A 87 -28.56 -1.84 14.40
CA PRO A 87 -28.60 -0.39 14.18
C PRO A 87 -28.54 0.46 15.46
N GLU A 88 -29.06 -0.05 16.57
CA GLU A 88 -29.04 0.62 17.87
C GLU A 88 -27.62 0.73 18.45
N ASP A 89 -26.72 -0.18 18.07
CA ASP A 89 -25.34 -0.22 18.53
C ASP A 89 -24.39 0.63 17.66
N PHE A 90 -24.81 1.13 16.49
CA PHE A 90 -23.94 1.85 15.56
C PHE A 90 -23.27 3.08 16.18
N ALA A 91 -24.05 3.91 16.89
CA ALA A 91 -23.51 5.11 17.55
C ALA A 91 -22.50 4.77 18.65
N LEU A 92 -22.77 3.70 19.40
CA LEU A 92 -21.87 3.22 20.45
C LEU A 92 -20.58 2.61 19.85
N LEU A 93 -20.69 1.87 18.75
CA LEU A 93 -19.56 1.31 18.02
C LEU A 93 -18.65 2.43 17.49
N ASP A 94 -19.20 3.40 16.76
CA ASP A 94 -18.41 4.54 16.23
C ASP A 94 -17.71 5.29 17.36
N HIS A 95 -18.43 5.62 18.45
CA HIS A 95 -17.84 6.27 19.61
C HIS A 95 -16.68 5.47 20.21
N LYS A 96 -16.84 4.16 20.40
CA LYS A 96 -15.80 3.29 20.96
C LYS A 96 -14.60 3.12 20.04
N ILE A 97 -14.81 3.08 18.72
CA ILE A 97 -13.72 3.05 17.75
C ILE A 97 -12.92 4.35 17.80
N ARG A 98 -13.58 5.52 17.81
CA ARG A 98 -12.91 6.82 17.92
C ARG A 98 -12.13 6.99 19.22
N GLU A 99 -12.63 6.43 20.32
CA GLU A 99 -11.92 6.42 21.61
C GLU A 99 -10.66 5.53 21.55
N ALA A 100 -10.71 4.40 20.84
CA ALA A 100 -9.65 3.40 20.82
C ALA A 100 -8.59 3.62 19.74
N ILE A 101 -8.94 4.28 18.63
CA ILE A 101 -8.11 4.44 17.44
C ILE A 101 -7.85 5.92 17.16
N PRO A 102 -6.64 6.44 17.42
CA PRO A 102 -6.28 7.79 17.05
C PRO A 102 -6.40 8.04 15.54
N THR A 103 -6.89 9.21 15.16
CA THR A 103 -7.15 9.61 13.76
C THR A 103 -6.45 10.93 13.41
N GLY A 104 -6.39 11.27 12.13
CA GLY A 104 -5.73 12.48 11.65
C GLY A 104 -4.21 12.46 11.89
N THR A 105 -3.72 13.46 12.62
CA THR A 105 -2.30 13.59 12.99
C THR A 105 -1.98 13.02 14.38
N GLU A 106 -3.00 12.53 15.10
CA GLU A 106 -2.81 11.98 16.44
C GLU A 106 -2.12 10.61 16.40
N ILE A 107 -1.33 10.34 17.45
CA ILE A 107 -0.65 9.08 17.69
C ILE A 107 -0.93 8.56 19.10
N CYS A 108 -0.66 7.28 19.36
CA CYS A 108 -0.88 6.71 20.69
C CYS A 108 -0.04 7.44 21.76
N LYS A 109 -0.65 7.80 22.89
CA LYS A 109 0.03 8.53 23.98
C LYS A 109 1.20 7.75 24.59
N LYS A 110 1.06 6.42 24.67
CA LYS A 110 2.05 5.47 25.22
C LYS A 110 2.29 4.34 24.23
N ASN A 111 3.49 3.75 24.26
CA ASN A 111 3.74 2.48 23.56
C ASN A 111 3.08 1.35 24.37
N SER A 112 2.05 0.73 23.82
CA SER A 112 1.35 -0.42 24.40
C SER A 112 1.57 -1.70 23.59
N LEU A 113 2.56 -1.69 22.69
CA LEU A 113 2.82 -2.80 21.78
C LEU A 113 3.60 -3.91 22.46
N ASN A 114 3.36 -5.14 22.02
CA ASN A 114 4.28 -6.24 22.24
C ASN A 114 5.41 -6.15 21.21
N GLU A 115 6.52 -5.52 21.58
CA GLU A 115 7.66 -5.32 20.67
C GLU A 115 8.25 -6.64 20.13
N LYS A 116 8.25 -7.72 20.94
CA LYS A 116 8.73 -9.03 20.49
C LYS A 116 7.87 -9.58 19.36
N GLU A 117 6.57 -9.35 19.42
CA GLU A 117 5.64 -9.75 18.37
C GLU A 117 5.81 -8.92 17.11
N LEU A 118 5.95 -7.59 17.26
CA LEU A 118 6.27 -6.69 16.17
C LEU A 118 7.55 -7.13 15.44
N PHE A 119 8.65 -7.33 16.17
CA PHE A 119 9.92 -7.71 15.55
C PHE A 119 9.85 -9.07 14.86
N ARG A 120 9.17 -10.05 15.46
CA ARG A 120 8.93 -11.35 14.83
C ARG A 120 8.13 -11.22 13.54
N PHE A 121 7.11 -10.36 13.55
CA PHE A 121 6.28 -10.11 12.38
C PHE A 121 7.09 -9.46 11.25
N LEU A 122 7.81 -8.38 11.55
CA LEU A 122 8.68 -7.70 10.59
C LEU A 122 9.74 -8.65 10.02
N ASP A 123 10.42 -9.42 10.88
CA ASP A 123 11.45 -10.40 10.49
C ASP A 123 10.88 -11.47 9.55
N SER A 124 9.68 -11.98 9.85
CA SER A 124 8.99 -12.96 9.00
C SER A 124 8.68 -12.41 7.60
N GLN A 125 8.12 -11.20 7.51
CA GLN A 125 7.84 -10.55 6.22
C GLN A 125 9.13 -10.28 5.44
N TYR A 126 10.17 -9.81 6.12
CA TYR A 126 11.47 -9.52 5.51
C TYR A 126 12.14 -10.78 4.96
N ARG A 127 12.16 -11.87 5.74
CA ARG A 127 12.72 -13.16 5.30
C ARG A 127 11.97 -13.74 4.11
N LYS A 128 10.63 -13.67 4.08
CA LYS A 128 9.82 -14.11 2.94
C LYS A 128 10.17 -13.34 1.67
N ALA A 129 10.32 -12.02 1.78
CA ALA A 129 10.72 -11.19 0.66
C ALA A 129 12.14 -11.54 0.18
N ARG A 130 13.09 -11.69 1.13
CA ARG A 130 14.49 -12.04 0.82
C ARG A 130 14.65 -13.44 0.23
N SER A 131 13.83 -14.41 0.63
CA SER A 131 13.86 -15.75 0.04
C SER A 131 13.36 -15.75 -1.41
N SER A 132 12.44 -14.84 -1.74
CA SER A 132 11.86 -14.73 -3.08
C SER A 132 12.76 -13.94 -4.04
N ALA A 133 13.41 -12.87 -3.54
CA ALA A 133 14.26 -11.99 -4.33
C ALA A 133 15.63 -11.79 -3.66
N PRO A 134 16.48 -12.83 -3.58
CA PRO A 134 17.73 -12.80 -2.83
C PRO A 134 18.72 -11.73 -3.33
N GLU A 135 18.77 -11.50 -4.63
CA GLU A 135 19.72 -10.55 -5.23
C GLU A 135 19.29 -9.08 -5.10
N LEU A 136 18.01 -8.84 -4.80
CA LEU A 136 17.43 -7.49 -4.72
C LEU A 136 17.21 -7.01 -3.29
N ILE A 137 17.04 -7.94 -2.35
CA ILE A 137 16.80 -7.60 -0.95
C ILE A 137 18.11 -7.79 -0.19
N ASN A 138 18.50 -6.79 0.60
CA ASN A 138 19.73 -6.86 1.36
C ASN A 138 19.65 -7.94 2.45
N GLU A 139 20.79 -8.52 2.80
CA GLU A 139 20.84 -9.46 3.92
C GLU A 139 20.75 -8.70 5.25
N VAL A 140 19.90 -9.19 6.14
CA VAL A 140 19.77 -8.69 7.51
C VAL A 140 19.79 -9.91 8.43
N PRO A 141 20.71 -9.99 9.41
CA PRO A 141 20.79 -11.14 10.31
C PRO A 141 19.48 -11.40 11.05
N ARG A 142 18.87 -10.32 11.56
CA ARG A 142 17.61 -10.33 12.31
C ARG A 142 17.01 -8.92 12.40
N ILE A 143 15.68 -8.84 12.38
CA ILE A 143 14.96 -7.64 12.82
C ILE A 143 14.72 -7.69 14.33
N ASP A 144 15.37 -6.79 15.06
CA ASP A 144 15.25 -6.59 16.50
C ASP A 144 15.23 -5.09 16.85
N ALA A 145 15.30 -4.76 18.14
CA ALA A 145 15.29 -3.36 18.59
C ALA A 145 16.44 -2.54 17.99
N ARG A 146 17.65 -3.12 17.87
CA ARG A 146 18.81 -2.43 17.28
C ARG A 146 18.58 -2.14 15.81
N PHE A 147 18.06 -3.12 15.06
CA PHE A 147 17.67 -2.91 13.67
C PHE A 147 16.67 -1.76 13.54
N VAL A 148 15.64 -1.72 14.39
CA VAL A 148 14.62 -0.65 14.34
C VAL A 148 15.23 0.72 14.66
N SER A 149 16.10 0.83 15.66
CA SER A 149 16.82 2.08 15.95
C SER A 149 17.69 2.53 14.77
N ASP A 150 18.41 1.61 14.14
CA ASP A 150 19.27 1.91 12.98
C ASP A 150 18.46 2.32 11.74
N PHE A 151 17.35 1.62 11.47
CA PHE A 151 16.38 1.95 10.44
C PHE A 151 15.79 3.36 10.67
N CYS A 152 15.27 3.64 11.87
CA CYS A 152 14.71 4.95 12.22
C CYS A 152 15.74 6.07 12.05
N ARG A 153 16.98 5.85 12.50
CA ARG A 153 18.08 6.81 12.35
C ARG A 153 18.39 7.09 10.87
N ARG A 154 18.48 6.05 10.02
CA ARG A 154 18.74 6.18 8.58
C ARG A 154 17.69 7.05 7.89
N ILE A 155 16.41 6.79 8.15
CA ILE A 155 15.29 7.52 7.53
C ILE A 155 14.93 8.83 8.26
N LYS A 156 15.69 9.20 9.30
CA LYS A 156 15.46 10.41 10.13
C LYS A 156 14.05 10.44 10.75
N LEU A 157 13.61 9.30 11.27
CA LEU A 157 12.40 9.14 12.07
C LEU A 157 12.77 9.04 13.55
N GLN A 158 12.06 9.78 14.40
CA GLN A 158 12.21 9.59 15.85
C GLN A 158 11.62 8.24 16.25
N GLU A 159 12.39 7.43 16.97
CA GLU A 159 11.99 6.07 17.34
C GLU A 159 10.68 6.03 18.15
N ALA A 160 10.44 7.02 19.01
CA ALA A 160 9.16 7.14 19.72
C ALA A 160 7.95 7.28 18.78
N ILE A 161 8.11 7.96 17.63
CA ILE A 161 7.06 8.11 16.62
C ILE A 161 6.82 6.79 15.90
N PHE A 162 7.88 6.01 15.64
CA PHE A 162 7.77 4.67 15.04
C PHE A 162 6.85 3.77 15.87
N TYR A 163 7.05 3.65 17.18
CA TYR A 163 6.18 2.80 18.00
C TYR A 163 4.79 3.40 18.22
N LYS A 164 4.70 4.70 18.48
CA LYS A 164 3.41 5.35 18.82
C LYS A 164 2.45 5.50 17.65
N SER A 165 2.93 5.41 16.41
CA SER A 165 2.07 5.50 15.22
C SER A 165 1.36 4.17 14.90
N LEU A 166 1.75 3.05 15.52
CA LEU A 166 1.08 1.76 15.34
C LEU A 166 -0.25 1.69 16.12
N GLY A 167 -1.27 1.15 15.48
CA GLY A 167 -2.66 1.19 15.95
C GLY A 167 -3.34 2.55 15.71
N THR A 168 -2.93 3.30 14.68
CA THR A 168 -3.51 4.62 14.34
C THR A 168 -3.99 4.65 12.91
N LEU A 169 -5.13 5.31 12.66
CA LEU A 169 -5.75 5.35 11.33
C LEU A 169 -5.03 6.35 10.41
N GLY A 170 -4.84 7.56 10.93
CA GLY A 170 -4.38 8.70 10.14
C GLY A 170 -5.46 9.57 9.56
N GLY A 171 -5.04 10.46 8.64
CA GLY A 171 -5.92 11.37 7.91
C GLY A 171 -5.92 11.06 6.41
N GLY A 172 -6.44 12.00 5.61
CA GLY A 172 -6.56 11.83 4.17
C GLY A 172 -7.79 11.00 3.79
N ASN A 173 -7.61 9.99 2.95
CA ASN A 173 -8.67 9.03 2.56
C ASN A 173 -8.70 7.76 3.44
N HIS A 174 -8.03 7.77 4.60
CA HIS A 174 -8.06 6.66 5.53
C HIS A 174 -9.37 6.65 6.31
N PHE A 175 -9.99 5.47 6.45
CA PHE A 175 -11.29 5.32 7.10
C PHE A 175 -11.44 3.96 7.77
N ILE A 176 -12.41 3.87 8.68
CA ILE A 176 -12.94 2.62 9.22
C ILE A 176 -14.43 2.65 8.93
N GLU A 177 -14.95 1.57 8.36
CA GLU A 177 -16.34 1.46 7.96
C GLU A 177 -16.90 0.11 8.38
N TYR A 178 -18.14 0.11 8.87
CA TYR A 178 -18.95 -1.09 8.96
C TYR A 178 -19.95 -1.07 7.81
N GLY A 179 -20.01 -2.14 7.04
CA GLY A 179 -20.95 -2.33 5.95
C GLY A 179 -21.57 -3.71 6.01
N GLU A 180 -22.69 -3.89 5.33
CA GLU A 180 -23.37 -5.19 5.20
C GLU A 180 -23.49 -5.55 3.73
N ASP A 181 -23.27 -6.83 3.42
CA ASP A 181 -23.48 -7.36 2.07
C ASP A 181 -24.98 -7.37 1.75
N ASP A 182 -25.37 -6.74 0.66
CA ASP A 182 -26.78 -6.59 0.27
C ASP A 182 -27.47 -7.94 -0.03
N LYS A 183 -26.70 -8.96 -0.42
CA LYS A 183 -27.20 -10.29 -0.77
C LYS A 183 -27.14 -11.27 0.40
N THR A 184 -26.02 -11.31 1.11
CA THR A 184 -25.80 -12.29 2.20
C THR A 184 -26.24 -11.76 3.56
N GLN A 185 -26.43 -10.44 3.70
CA GLN A 185 -26.73 -9.75 4.96
C GLN A 185 -25.63 -9.98 6.02
N GLU A 186 -24.42 -10.31 5.58
CA GLU A 186 -23.27 -10.48 6.47
C GLU A 186 -22.59 -9.13 6.72
N GLY A 187 -22.20 -8.89 7.98
CA GLY A 187 -21.48 -7.69 8.39
C GLY A 187 -19.99 -7.76 8.09
N TRP A 188 -19.43 -6.65 7.65
CA TRP A 188 -18.03 -6.49 7.29
C TRP A 188 -17.45 -5.24 7.96
N LEU A 189 -16.25 -5.40 8.53
CA LEU A 189 -15.41 -4.30 8.98
C LEU A 189 -14.34 -4.01 7.93
N THR A 190 -14.38 -2.81 7.38
CA THR A 190 -13.36 -2.30 6.46
C THR A 190 -12.44 -1.33 7.17
N ILE A 191 -11.13 -1.48 6.97
CA ILE A 191 -10.10 -0.56 7.46
C ILE A 191 -9.25 -0.15 6.28
N HIS A 192 -9.08 1.15 6.05
CA HIS A 192 -8.19 1.69 5.04
C HIS A 192 -7.12 2.55 5.70
N CYS A 193 -5.87 2.10 5.69
CA CYS A 193 -4.74 2.89 6.16
C CYS A 193 -3.43 2.42 5.52
N GLY A 194 -2.30 3.01 5.93
CA GLY A 194 -0.99 2.68 5.39
C GLY A 194 0.13 2.74 6.43
N SER A 195 1.36 2.94 5.98
CA SER A 195 2.56 2.90 6.82
C SER A 195 2.78 4.15 7.69
N ARG A 196 1.82 5.07 7.71
CA ARG A 196 1.87 6.31 8.51
C ARG A 196 3.12 7.12 8.13
N ASN A 197 3.75 7.78 9.09
CA ASN A 197 4.97 8.57 8.85
C ASN A 197 6.18 7.70 8.46
N VAL A 198 6.15 6.38 8.69
CA VAL A 198 7.26 5.49 8.31
C VAL A 198 7.43 5.48 6.78
N GLY A 199 6.35 5.26 6.03
CA GLY A 199 6.39 5.31 4.56
C GLY A 199 6.88 6.64 4.02
N VAL A 200 6.38 7.75 4.58
CA VAL A 200 6.79 9.11 4.19
C VAL A 200 8.30 9.30 4.38
N LYS A 201 8.85 8.83 5.50
CA LYS A 201 10.28 8.95 5.81
C LYS A 201 11.14 8.05 4.92
N VAL A 202 10.68 6.83 4.62
CA VAL A 202 11.34 5.93 3.66
C VAL A 202 11.34 6.56 2.26
N ALA A 203 10.18 6.98 1.74
CA ALA A 203 10.07 7.62 0.44
C ALA A 203 11.00 8.84 0.32
N ASN A 204 10.95 9.75 1.31
CA ASN A 204 11.79 10.94 1.31
C ASN A 204 13.29 10.62 1.40
N HIS A 205 13.69 9.61 2.17
CA HIS A 205 15.10 9.21 2.27
C HIS A 205 15.65 8.82 0.90
N TRP A 206 14.91 7.96 0.21
CA TRP A 206 15.32 7.39 -1.07
C TRP A 206 15.13 8.35 -2.24
N HIS A 207 14.10 9.20 -2.21
CA HIS A 207 13.97 10.36 -3.11
C HIS A 207 15.23 11.23 -3.09
N ASN A 208 15.70 11.63 -1.90
CA ASN A 208 16.90 12.47 -1.77
C ASN A 208 18.17 11.79 -2.32
N ILE A 209 18.25 10.45 -2.25
CA ILE A 209 19.35 9.69 -2.84
C ILE A 209 19.23 9.68 -4.36
N ALA A 210 18.02 9.44 -4.89
CA ALA A 210 17.74 9.40 -6.32
C ALA A 210 17.93 10.77 -7.01
N GLN A 211 17.69 11.87 -6.30
CA GLN A 211 17.90 13.23 -6.79
C GLN A 211 19.37 13.70 -6.73
N ASN A 212 20.28 12.91 -6.15
CA ASN A 212 21.68 13.30 -6.03
C ASN A 212 22.45 12.98 -7.32
N PRO A 213 22.91 13.98 -8.10
CA PRO A 213 23.57 13.75 -9.39
C PRO A 213 24.94 13.04 -9.26
N LYS A 214 25.52 12.98 -8.04
CA LYS A 214 26.76 12.23 -7.80
C LYS A 214 26.53 10.73 -7.59
N ARG A 215 25.27 10.31 -7.40
CA ARG A 215 24.89 8.91 -7.10
C ARG A 215 23.98 8.32 -8.16
N ALA A 216 23.11 9.14 -8.74
CA ALA A 216 22.14 8.71 -9.73
C ALA A 216 22.79 8.61 -11.11
N GLN A 217 22.55 7.51 -11.82
CA GLN A 217 22.86 7.40 -13.25
C GLN A 217 21.85 8.19 -14.10
N PHE A 218 20.58 8.15 -13.69
CA PHE A 218 19.51 9.02 -14.17
C PHE A 218 18.89 9.73 -12.97
N ILE A 219 18.85 11.07 -12.98
CA ILE A 219 18.31 11.86 -11.86
C ILE A 219 16.86 11.42 -11.61
N GLY A 220 16.53 11.14 -10.35
CA GLY A 220 15.23 10.61 -9.94
C GLY A 220 15.15 9.08 -9.88
N TYR A 221 16.18 8.36 -10.37
CA TYR A 221 16.20 6.89 -10.37
C TYR A 221 17.29 6.31 -9.47
N LEU A 222 16.92 5.27 -8.74
CA LEU A 222 17.82 4.39 -8.00
C LEU A 222 18.25 3.22 -8.87
N TRP A 223 19.46 2.72 -8.63
CA TRP A 223 20.04 1.56 -9.31
C TRP A 223 21.05 0.86 -8.39
N GLY A 224 21.40 -0.39 -8.71
CA GLY A 224 22.38 -1.19 -7.95
C GLY A 224 22.06 -1.25 -6.44
N ASP A 225 23.07 -1.06 -5.59
CA ASP A 225 22.91 -1.12 -4.12
C ASP A 225 21.87 -0.14 -3.58
N ALA A 226 21.68 1.01 -4.24
CA ALA A 226 20.68 1.99 -3.82
C ALA A 226 19.26 1.51 -4.10
N LEU A 227 19.04 0.82 -5.23
CA LEU A 227 17.78 0.14 -5.53
C LEU A 227 17.50 -0.95 -4.47
N ASN A 228 18.50 -1.80 -4.20
CA ASN A 228 18.37 -2.90 -3.25
C ASN A 228 18.08 -2.39 -1.82
N GLY A 229 18.73 -1.30 -1.43
CA GLY A 229 18.46 -0.62 -0.17
C GLY A 229 17.03 -0.07 -0.07
N TYR A 230 16.51 0.55 -1.14
CA TYR A 230 15.14 1.03 -1.17
C TYR A 230 14.13 -0.10 -1.06
N LEU A 231 14.28 -1.16 -1.87
CA LEU A 231 13.39 -2.32 -1.82
C LEU A 231 13.38 -2.96 -0.42
N SER A 232 14.54 -3.04 0.22
CA SER A 232 14.68 -3.53 1.60
C SER A 232 13.92 -2.67 2.61
N ASP A 233 14.09 -1.34 2.57
CA ASP A 233 13.40 -0.42 3.48
C ASP A 233 11.89 -0.37 3.22
N MET A 234 11.49 -0.51 1.96
CA MET A 234 10.09 -0.57 1.57
C MET A 234 9.40 -1.84 2.09
N ILE A 235 10.07 -3.00 2.11
CA ILE A 235 9.54 -4.21 2.76
C ILE A 235 9.23 -3.95 4.24
N VAL A 236 10.13 -3.27 4.95
CA VAL A 236 9.91 -2.88 6.36
C VAL A 236 8.70 -1.96 6.48
N ALA A 237 8.55 -0.96 5.60
CA ALA A 237 7.41 -0.05 5.60
C ALA A 237 6.08 -0.76 5.28
N GLN A 238 6.07 -1.68 4.31
CA GLN A 238 4.90 -2.50 3.95
C GLN A 238 4.50 -3.42 5.11
N ALA A 239 5.47 -4.10 5.73
CA ALA A 239 5.22 -4.92 6.92
C ALA A 239 4.71 -4.07 8.09
N TYR A 240 5.25 -2.87 8.29
CA TYR A 240 4.77 -1.93 9.29
C TYR A 240 3.30 -1.52 9.05
N ALA A 241 2.91 -1.20 7.81
CA ALA A 241 1.53 -0.90 7.44
C ALA A 241 0.60 -2.08 7.75
N LEU A 242 0.98 -3.29 7.35
CA LEU A 242 0.17 -4.49 7.60
C LEU A 242 0.03 -4.78 9.10
N TYR A 243 1.10 -4.59 9.89
CA TYR A 243 1.02 -4.74 11.34
C TYR A 243 0.13 -3.67 11.98
N ASN A 244 0.12 -2.44 11.43
CA ASN A 244 -0.82 -1.39 11.85
C ASN A 244 -2.28 -1.85 11.67
N HIS A 245 -2.62 -2.45 10.52
CA HIS A 245 -3.94 -3.04 10.29
C HIS A 245 -4.29 -4.12 11.31
N HIS A 246 -3.37 -5.04 11.62
CA HIS A 246 -3.62 -6.08 12.63
C HIS A 246 -3.97 -5.48 13.99
N ILE A 247 -3.23 -4.45 14.44
CA ILE A 247 -3.52 -3.79 15.73
C ILE A 247 -4.88 -3.09 15.71
N ILE A 248 -5.20 -2.35 14.64
CA ILE A 248 -6.50 -1.67 14.52
C ILE A 248 -7.62 -2.70 14.53
N ARG A 249 -7.52 -3.74 13.70
CA ARG A 249 -8.45 -4.87 13.66
C ARG A 249 -8.65 -5.45 15.05
N ASP A 250 -7.59 -5.82 15.76
CA ASP A 250 -7.70 -6.51 17.05
C ASP A 250 -8.34 -5.63 18.12
N ARG A 251 -8.05 -4.32 18.11
CA ARG A 251 -8.71 -3.34 18.99
C ARG A 251 -10.21 -3.23 18.69
N ILE A 252 -10.60 -3.18 17.41
CA ILE A 252 -12.01 -3.10 17.02
C ILE A 252 -12.74 -4.41 17.32
N PHE A 253 -12.14 -5.56 17.06
CA PHE A 253 -12.74 -6.86 17.41
C PHE A 253 -12.87 -7.07 18.92
N ALA A 254 -12.00 -6.47 19.74
CA ALA A 254 -12.19 -6.45 21.18
C ALA A 254 -13.44 -5.64 21.61
N ILE A 255 -13.80 -4.58 20.85
CA ILE A 255 -15.03 -3.80 21.04
C ILE A 255 -16.23 -4.62 20.55
N LEU A 256 -16.19 -5.12 19.32
CA LEU A 256 -17.27 -5.92 18.70
C LEU A 256 -17.59 -7.19 19.52
N LYS A 257 -16.57 -7.86 20.07
CA LYS A 257 -16.76 -9.00 20.97
C LYS A 257 -17.54 -8.63 22.24
N LYS A 258 -17.42 -7.39 22.73
CA LYS A 258 -18.18 -6.93 23.90
C LYS A 258 -19.61 -6.55 23.52
N LEU A 259 -19.79 -5.86 22.39
CA LEU A 259 -21.10 -5.40 21.88
C LEU A 259 -21.98 -6.57 21.43
N CYS A 260 -21.54 -7.32 20.41
CA CYS A 260 -22.38 -8.32 19.74
C CYS A 260 -21.76 -9.73 19.70
N LYS A 261 -20.68 -9.99 20.45
CA LYS A 261 -19.95 -11.27 20.45
C LYS A 261 -19.34 -11.66 19.09
N ALA A 262 -19.25 -10.73 18.14
CA ALA A 262 -18.70 -10.98 16.82
C ALA A 262 -17.23 -11.45 16.90
N LYS A 263 -16.90 -12.39 16.01
CA LYS A 263 -15.56 -12.89 15.74
C LYS A 263 -15.21 -12.62 14.28
N CYS A 264 -13.92 -12.54 13.98
CA CYS A 264 -13.43 -12.45 12.60
C CYS A 264 -13.52 -13.83 11.95
N VAL A 265 -14.32 -13.95 10.89
CA VAL A 265 -14.52 -15.22 10.16
C VAL A 265 -13.54 -15.34 9.00
N GLU A 266 -13.37 -14.26 8.24
CA GLU A 266 -12.39 -14.19 7.16
C GLU A 266 -11.79 -12.78 7.08
N SER A 267 -10.68 -12.66 6.36
CA SER A 267 -10.01 -11.39 6.11
C SER A 267 -9.53 -11.32 4.67
N LEU A 268 -9.76 -10.18 4.02
CA LEU A 268 -9.24 -9.83 2.71
C LEU A 268 -8.28 -8.66 2.86
N PHE A 269 -7.22 -8.65 2.07
CA PHE A 269 -6.19 -7.61 2.09
C PHE A 269 -6.00 -7.12 0.65
N THR A 270 -6.06 -5.82 0.45
CA THR A 270 -5.90 -5.22 -0.88
C THR A 270 -5.00 -4.01 -0.78
N THR A 271 -3.72 -4.26 -1.04
CA THR A 271 -2.67 -3.23 -1.06
C THR A 271 -2.65 -2.54 -2.42
N HIS A 272 -2.57 -1.21 -2.44
CA HIS A 272 -2.67 -0.43 -3.69
C HIS A 272 -1.56 0.59 -3.93
N ASN A 273 -0.55 0.67 -3.05
CA ASN A 273 0.68 1.43 -3.27
C ASN A 273 1.87 0.63 -2.74
N TYR A 274 2.48 -0.19 -3.58
CA TYR A 274 3.50 -1.13 -3.11
C TYR A 274 4.36 -1.66 -4.25
N ILE A 275 5.47 -2.31 -3.87
CA ILE A 275 6.18 -3.21 -4.76
C ILE A 275 6.09 -4.62 -4.18
N SER A 276 5.59 -5.54 -4.99
CA SER A 276 5.66 -6.97 -4.72
C SER A 276 7.03 -7.48 -5.15
N VAL A 277 7.66 -8.32 -4.34
CA VAL A 277 8.94 -8.97 -4.67
C VAL A 277 8.84 -10.50 -4.56
N CYS A 278 7.62 -11.01 -4.33
CA CYS A 278 7.32 -12.43 -4.18
C CYS A 278 6.67 -13.05 -5.42
N GLU A 279 6.37 -12.22 -6.42
CA GLU A 279 5.97 -12.66 -7.76
C GLU A 279 7.22 -13.05 -8.57
N ASP A 280 7.03 -13.65 -9.76
CA ASP A 280 8.13 -14.05 -10.65
C ASP A 280 9.13 -12.91 -10.94
N TYR A 281 8.63 -11.68 -10.93
CA TYR A 281 9.42 -10.46 -11.05
C TYR A 281 8.90 -9.43 -10.05
N PRO A 282 9.77 -8.55 -9.50
CA PRO A 282 9.29 -7.46 -8.68
C PRO A 282 8.36 -6.54 -9.48
N MET A 283 7.20 -6.25 -8.92
CA MET A 283 6.14 -5.50 -9.59
C MET A 283 5.77 -4.27 -8.79
N LEU A 284 5.89 -3.08 -9.38
CA LEU A 284 5.35 -1.86 -8.81
C LEU A 284 3.88 -1.72 -9.17
N ARG A 285 3.06 -1.38 -8.16
CA ARG A 285 1.65 -1.01 -8.34
C ARG A 285 1.36 0.30 -7.61
N LYS A 286 0.94 1.32 -8.37
CA LYS A 286 0.54 2.64 -7.88
C LYS A 286 -0.93 2.85 -8.18
N GLY A 287 -1.79 2.84 -7.17
CA GLY A 287 -3.23 2.85 -7.38
C GLY A 287 -3.72 1.66 -8.21
N ALA A 288 -3.09 0.51 -8.03
CA ALA A 288 -3.47 -0.74 -8.67
C ALA A 288 -3.23 -1.89 -7.70
N VAL A 289 -3.92 -3.00 -7.91
CA VAL A 289 -3.94 -4.15 -7.00
C VAL A 289 -3.58 -5.41 -7.75
N GLU A 290 -3.05 -6.40 -7.05
CA GLU A 290 -2.86 -7.74 -7.62
C GLU A 290 -4.22 -8.42 -7.84
N ALA A 291 -4.35 -9.09 -8.99
CA ALA A 291 -5.55 -9.76 -9.46
C ALA A 291 -5.18 -11.06 -10.21
N ALA A 292 -4.29 -11.84 -9.59
CA ALA A 292 -3.97 -13.20 -10.03
C ALA A 292 -5.23 -14.08 -10.07
N GLU A 293 -5.20 -15.16 -10.86
CA GLU A 293 -6.36 -16.02 -11.05
C GLU A 293 -6.85 -16.59 -9.72
N GLY A 294 -8.12 -16.33 -9.37
CA GLY A 294 -8.73 -16.78 -8.12
C GLY A 294 -8.42 -15.93 -6.88
N GLU A 295 -7.52 -14.96 -6.96
CA GLU A 295 -7.17 -14.09 -5.83
C GLU A 295 -8.36 -13.17 -5.50
N ARG A 296 -8.76 -13.14 -4.22
CA ARG A 296 -9.86 -12.28 -3.75
C ARG A 296 -9.31 -10.94 -3.29
N PHE A 297 -9.87 -9.86 -3.81
CA PHE A 297 -9.53 -8.50 -3.40
C PHE A 297 -10.79 -7.64 -3.27
N CYS A 298 -10.65 -6.47 -2.67
CA CYS A 298 -11.73 -5.50 -2.55
C CYS A 298 -11.49 -4.28 -3.44
N LEU A 299 -12.56 -3.81 -4.07
CA LEU A 299 -12.54 -2.63 -4.95
C LEU A 299 -13.46 -1.56 -4.35
N PRO A 300 -12.91 -0.55 -3.65
CA PRO A 300 -13.70 0.57 -3.15
C PRO A 300 -14.19 1.45 -4.30
N PHE A 301 -15.46 1.85 -4.26
CA PHE A 301 -15.98 2.88 -5.14
C PHE A 301 -15.93 4.23 -4.44
N ASN A 302 -17.00 4.59 -3.74
CA ASN A 302 -17.13 5.79 -2.92
C ASN A 302 -18.07 5.47 -1.74
N MET A 303 -18.22 6.39 -0.79
CA MET A 303 -19.04 6.16 0.40
C MET A 303 -20.54 5.92 0.12
N ARG A 304 -21.04 6.29 -1.07
CA ARG A 304 -22.42 6.02 -1.49
C ARG A 304 -22.55 4.62 -2.11
N ASP A 305 -21.61 4.27 -2.99
CA ASP A 305 -21.69 3.05 -3.81
C ASP A 305 -20.99 1.84 -3.16
N GLY A 306 -20.28 2.04 -2.04
CA GLY A 306 -19.71 0.99 -1.22
C GLY A 306 -18.45 0.34 -1.83
N ILE A 307 -18.29 -0.96 -1.59
CA ILE A 307 -17.09 -1.74 -1.90
C ILE A 307 -17.52 -3.07 -2.52
N ALA A 308 -16.90 -3.46 -3.63
CA ALA A 308 -17.08 -4.79 -4.22
C ALA A 308 -15.99 -5.76 -3.73
N ILE A 309 -16.37 -7.02 -3.47
CA ILE A 309 -15.41 -8.12 -3.36
C ILE A 309 -15.28 -8.75 -4.75
N CYS A 310 -14.07 -8.74 -5.27
CA CYS A 310 -13.75 -9.20 -6.62
C CYS A 310 -12.87 -10.47 -6.57
N VAL A 311 -12.85 -11.19 -7.69
CA VAL A 311 -11.96 -12.34 -7.93
C VAL A 311 -11.12 -12.04 -9.16
N GLY A 312 -9.80 -12.16 -9.00
CA GLY A 312 -8.84 -11.92 -10.07
C GLY A 312 -8.98 -12.93 -11.20
N LYS A 313 -8.84 -12.43 -12.43
CA LYS A 313 -8.88 -13.25 -13.66
C LYS A 313 -7.51 -13.72 -14.13
N GLY A 314 -6.42 -13.27 -13.50
CA GLY A 314 -5.06 -13.63 -13.91
C GLY A 314 -4.67 -13.13 -15.30
N ASN A 315 -5.22 -11.99 -15.75
CA ASN A 315 -4.95 -11.50 -17.09
C ASN A 315 -3.49 -11.05 -17.22
N ALA A 316 -2.70 -11.82 -17.98
CA ALA A 316 -1.29 -11.54 -18.24
C ALA A 316 -1.08 -10.19 -18.96
N ASP A 317 -2.04 -9.72 -19.75
CA ASP A 317 -1.95 -8.42 -20.42
C ASP A 317 -1.97 -7.26 -19.43
N TRP A 318 -2.60 -7.47 -18.28
CA TRP A 318 -2.71 -6.49 -17.21
C TRP A 318 -1.63 -6.66 -16.14
N ASN A 319 -0.59 -7.46 -16.43
CA ASN A 319 0.38 -7.93 -15.43
C ASN A 319 -0.33 -8.52 -14.19
N CYS A 320 -1.39 -9.31 -14.43
CA CYS A 320 -2.23 -9.90 -13.38
C CYS A 320 -2.67 -8.87 -12.34
N SER A 321 -3.07 -7.67 -12.77
CA SER A 321 -3.45 -6.56 -11.91
C SER A 321 -4.83 -6.00 -12.25
N ALA A 322 -5.41 -5.24 -11.32
CA ALA A 322 -6.68 -4.56 -11.48
C ALA A 322 -6.63 -3.11 -10.93
N PRO A 323 -7.60 -2.27 -11.29
CA PRO A 323 -7.83 -0.97 -10.63
C PRO A 323 -7.89 -1.08 -9.12
N HIS A 324 -7.47 -0.04 -8.41
CA HIS A 324 -7.64 0.03 -6.96
C HIS A 324 -8.95 0.68 -6.51
N GLY A 325 -9.71 1.28 -7.43
CA GLY A 325 -11.02 1.85 -7.14
C GLY A 325 -11.70 2.41 -8.39
N ALA A 326 -12.72 3.23 -8.20
CA ALA A 326 -13.49 3.85 -9.29
C ALA A 326 -12.75 4.97 -10.07
N GLY A 327 -11.51 5.30 -9.69
CA GLY A 327 -10.82 6.49 -10.18
C GLY A 327 -11.41 7.80 -9.64
N ARG A 328 -10.85 8.94 -10.07
CA ARG A 328 -11.38 10.27 -9.76
C ARG A 328 -11.60 11.04 -11.05
N ALA A 329 -12.80 11.57 -11.23
CA ALA A 329 -13.10 12.47 -12.36
C ALA A 329 -12.77 13.94 -12.05
N MET A 330 -12.59 14.32 -10.78
CA MET A 330 -12.31 15.69 -10.34
C MET A 330 -11.22 15.72 -9.26
N SER A 331 -10.41 16.78 -9.26
CA SER A 331 -9.47 17.05 -8.17
C SER A 331 -10.23 17.40 -6.88
N ARG A 332 -9.61 17.21 -5.71
CA ARG A 332 -10.25 17.56 -4.41
C ARG A 332 -10.51 19.07 -4.25
N ASN A 333 -9.87 19.89 -5.07
CA ASN A 333 -9.98 21.35 -5.07
C ASN A 333 -10.65 21.87 -6.35
N ALA A 334 -11.26 20.99 -7.16
CA ALA A 334 -11.92 21.36 -8.41
C ALA A 334 -13.26 22.05 -8.16
#